data_AF-A0A3N0ZN81-F1
#
_entry.id   AF-A0A3N0ZN81-F1
#
_cell.length_a   1.000
_cell.length_b   1.000
_cell.length_c   1.000
_cell.angle_alpha   90.00
_cell.angle_beta   90.00
_cell.angle_gamma   90.00
#
_symmetry.space_group_name_H-M   'P 1'
#
loop_
_entity.id
_entity.type
_entity.pdbx_description
1 polymer ?
#
loop_
_entity_poly.entity_id
_entity_poly.type
_entity_poly.pdbx_seq_one_letter_code
_entity_poly.pdbx_strand_id
1 'polypeptide(L)' 'MFELPEWTFEFHGHRCPFMPIGYRMGTIALRLLGVEKSKDHQMHVFSEMGIGHPQGCMQDGIMSATGATFQRND' A
#
# COMPACT_ATOMS: atom_id res chain seq x y z
N MET A 1 3.78 -6.77 17.69
CA MET A 1 4.86 -6.44 16.74
C MET A 1 4.19 -6.14 15.40
N PHE A 2 4.65 -5.16 14.63
CA PHE A 2 4.17 -4.99 13.26
C PHE A 2 4.82 -6.06 12.40
N GLU A 3 4.02 -6.93 11.78
CA GLU A 3 4.49 -7.99 10.90
C GLU A 3 4.22 -7.60 9.45
N LEU A 4 5.28 -7.62 8.64
CA LEU A 4 5.22 -7.34 7.22
C LEU A 4 5.28 -8.67 6.47
N PRO A 5 4.27 -9.03 5.65
CA PRO A 5 4.29 -10.27 4.91
C PRO A 5 5.43 -10.31 3.88
N GLU A 6 6.15 -11.42 3.79
CA GLU A 6 7.33 -11.53 2.90
C GLU A 6 6.99 -11.33 1.41
N TRP A 7 5.78 -11.75 0.99
CA TRP A 7 5.30 -11.55 -0.39
C TRP A 7 5.29 -10.07 -0.82
N THR A 8 5.24 -9.13 0.13
CA THR A 8 5.29 -7.70 -0.19
C THR A 8 6.66 -7.29 -0.76
N PHE A 9 7.75 -7.94 -0.33
CA PHE A 9 9.07 -7.76 -0.93
C PHE A 9 9.22 -8.48 -2.26
N GLU A 10 8.58 -9.65 -2.42
CA GLU A 10 8.54 -10.36 -3.71
C GLU A 10 7.82 -9.51 -4.77
N PHE A 11 6.68 -8.92 -4.41
CA PHE A 11 5.94 -8.00 -5.28
C PHE A 11 6.74 -6.73 -5.60
N HIS A 12 7.37 -6.13 -4.57
CA HIS A 12 8.13 -4.89 -4.72
C HIS A 12 9.49 -5.09 -5.43
N GLY A 13 10.03 -6.31 -5.41
CA GLY A 13 11.24 -6.71 -6.12
C GLY A 13 12.56 -6.38 -5.42
N HIS A 14 12.56 -5.63 -4.32
CA HIS A 14 13.75 -5.39 -3.50
C HIS A 14 13.41 -5.00 -2.07
N ARG A 15 14.41 -4.95 -1.19
CA ARG A 15 14.25 -4.46 0.19
C ARG A 15 14.64 -2.99 0.26
N CYS A 16 13.69 -2.13 0.62
CA CYS A 16 13.90 -0.71 0.90
C CYS A 16 13.05 -0.29 2.11
N PRO A 17 13.31 0.88 2.73
CA PRO A 17 12.52 1.32 3.88
C PRO A 17 11.12 1.82 3.51
N PHE A 18 10.90 2.28 2.27
CA PHE A 18 9.69 3.00 1.88
C PHE A 18 8.48 2.10 1.62
N MET A 19 8.67 0.90 1.08
CA MET A 19 7.57 -0.05 0.92
C MET A 19 6.97 -0.48 2.29
N PRO A 20 7.78 -0.89 3.29
CA PRO A 20 7.28 -1.16 4.65
C PRO A 20 6.54 0.03 5.27
N ILE A 21 7.02 1.26 5.06
CA ILE A 21 6.35 2.48 5.54
C ILE A 21 4.97 2.61 4.88
N GLY A 22 4.87 2.45 3.57
CA GLY A 22 3.60 2.49 2.84
C GLY A 22 2.61 1.41 3.31
N TYR A 23 3.10 0.19 3.55
CA TYR A 23 2.25 -0.89 4.09
C TYR A 23 1.73 -0.54 5.48
N ARG A 24 2.59 0.03 6.34
CA ARG A 24 2.19 0.50 7.66
C ARG A 24 1.17 1.64 7.59
N MET A 25 1.32 2.56 6.65
CA MET A 25 0.33 3.64 6.42
C MET A 25 -1.03 3.06 6.03
N GLY A 26 -1.07 2.15 5.05
CA GLY A 26 -2.31 1.50 4.62
C GLY A 26 -2.99 0.71 5.73
N THR A 27 -2.24 -0.11 6.49
CA THR A 27 -2.80 -0.87 7.62
C THR A 27 -3.36 0.01 8.73
N ILE A 28 -2.71 1.15 9.04
CA ILE A 28 -3.24 2.14 9.99
C ILE A 28 -4.52 2.77 9.45
N ALA A 29 -4.56 3.15 8.17
CA ALA A 29 -5.75 3.73 7.55
C ALA A 29 -6.96 2.79 7.62
N LEU A 30 -6.78 1.51 7.22
CA LEU A 30 -7.82 0.47 7.34
C LEU A 30 -8.36 0.37 8.77
N ARG A 31 -7.45 0.29 9.75
CA ARG A 31 -7.81 0.20 11.17
C ARG A 31 -8.58 1.42 11.66
N LEU A 32 -8.15 2.63 11.29
CA LEU A 32 -8.80 3.87 11.72
C LEU A 32 -10.19 4.05 11.09
N LEU A 33 -10.36 3.58 9.85
CA LEU A 33 -11.64 3.61 9.14
C LEU A 33 -12.57 2.44 9.51
N GLY A 34 -12.07 1.42 10.21
CA GLY A 34 -12.85 0.25 10.60
C GLY A 34 -13.22 -0.65 9.41
N VAL A 35 -12.42 -0.64 8.35
CA VAL A 35 -12.65 -1.42 7.13
C VAL A 35 -11.54 -2.46 6.91
N GLU A 36 -11.87 -3.53 6.19
CA GLU A 36 -10.90 -4.54 5.80
C GLU A 36 -10.18 -4.18 4.49
N LYS A 37 -9.12 -4.93 4.19
CA LYS A 37 -8.44 -4.88 2.89
C LYS A 37 -9.45 -5.12 1.76
N SER A 38 -9.42 -4.27 0.73
CA SER A 38 -10.29 -4.38 -0.44
C SER A 38 -10.05 -5.68 -1.21
N LYS A 39 -11.13 -6.36 -1.58
CA LYS A 39 -11.11 -7.58 -2.41
C LYS A 39 -11.46 -7.28 -3.88
N ASP A 40 -12.14 -6.16 -4.13
CA ASP A 40 -12.69 -5.71 -5.40
C ASP A 40 -12.49 -4.17 -5.59
N HIS A 41 -13.44 -3.47 -6.20
CA HIS A 41 -13.36 -2.05 -6.60
C HIS A 41 -13.95 -1.07 -5.55
N GLN A 42 -14.21 -1.53 -4.32
CA GLN A 42 -14.91 -0.73 -3.31
C GLN A 42 -14.07 0.38 -2.64
N MET A 43 -12.79 0.49 -2.97
CA MET A 43 -11.84 1.36 -2.24
C MET A 43 -10.95 2.13 -3.19
N HIS A 44 -10.91 3.44 -3.00
CA HIS A 44 -9.95 4.33 -3.64
C HIS A 44 -8.93 4.83 -2.60
N VAL A 45 -7.67 4.90 -3.02
CA VAL A 45 -6.60 5.55 -2.26
C VAL A 45 -5.98 6.63 -3.13
N PHE A 46 -6.01 7.87 -2.64
CA PHE A 46 -5.42 9.01 -3.33
C PHE A 46 -4.06 9.31 -2.70
N SER A 47 -3.00 9.06 -3.46
CA SER A 47 -1.64 9.36 -3.05
C SER A 47 -1.33 10.83 -3.32
N GLU A 48 -0.86 11.55 -2.31
CA GLU A 48 -0.35 12.93 -2.45
C GLU A 48 1.10 12.97 -2.97
N MET A 49 1.71 11.82 -3.25
CA MET A 49 3.05 11.77 -3.81
C MET A 49 3.07 12.31 -5.24
N GLY A 50 4.03 13.20 -5.52
CA GLY A 50 4.20 13.75 -6.86
C GLY A 50 4.67 12.74 -7.90
N ILE A 51 4.44 13.05 -9.17
CA ILE A 51 4.98 12.27 -10.29
C ILE A 51 6.51 12.34 -10.26
N GLY A 52 7.18 11.20 -10.39
CA GLY A 52 8.65 11.12 -10.34
C GLY A 52 9.24 11.29 -8.95
N HIS A 53 8.42 11.27 -7.89
CA HIS A 53 8.91 11.34 -6.52
C HIS A 53 9.85 10.16 -6.23
N PRO A 54 11.05 10.40 -5.65
CA PRO A 54 12.10 9.38 -5.51
C PRO A 54 11.73 8.22 -4.58
N GLN A 55 10.61 8.33 -3.87
CA GLN A 55 10.18 7.39 -2.84
C GLN A 55 8.91 6.62 -3.24
N GLY A 56 8.67 6.48 -4.55
CA GLY A 56 7.47 5.82 -5.11
C GLY A 56 7.20 4.39 -4.60
N CYS A 57 8.22 3.72 -4.05
CA CYS A 57 8.12 2.43 -3.36
C CYS A 57 7.05 2.42 -2.24
N MET A 58 6.75 3.56 -1.65
CA MET A 58 5.67 3.71 -0.67
C MET A 58 4.30 3.34 -1.25
N GLN A 59 4.06 3.63 -2.54
CA GLN A 59 2.79 3.31 -3.20
C GLN A 59 2.57 1.79 -3.28
N ASP A 60 3.61 1.01 -3.54
CA ASP A 60 3.54 -0.47 -3.54
C ASP A 60 3.14 -1.01 -2.16
N GLY A 61 3.66 -0.40 -1.10
CA GLY A 61 3.28 -0.72 0.27
C GLY A 61 1.80 -0.43 0.54
N ILE A 62 1.33 0.75 0.15
CA ILE A 62 -0.07 1.17 0.29
C ILE A 62 -0.99 0.22 -0.46
N MET A 63 -0.69 -0.10 -1.72
CA MET A 63 -1.45 -1.07 -2.52
C MET A 63 -1.47 -2.45 -1.86
N SER A 64 -0.32 -2.90 -1.37
CA SER A 64 -0.18 -4.22 -0.74
C SER A 64 -1.00 -4.36 0.54
N ALA A 65 -1.10 -3.30 1.33
CA ALA A 65 -1.90 -3.25 2.55
C ALA A 65 -3.40 -3.13 2.26
N THR A 66 -3.78 -2.20 1.36
CA THR A 66 -5.18 -1.80 1.16
C THR A 66 -5.93 -2.60 0.10
N GLY A 67 -5.23 -3.19 -0.87
CA GLY A 67 -5.85 -3.86 -2.02
C GLY A 67 -6.38 -2.91 -3.10
N ALA A 68 -6.29 -1.59 -2.88
CA ALA A 68 -6.57 -0.57 -3.88
C ALA A 68 -5.36 -0.39 -4.79
N THR A 69 -5.35 -1.06 -5.94
CA THR A 69 -4.23 -1.07 -6.89
C THR A 69 -4.47 -0.11 -8.06
N PHE A 70 -3.40 0.39 -8.71
CA PHE A 70 -3.52 1.39 -9.78
C PHE A 70 -4.45 1.00 -10.95
N GLN A 71 -4.48 -0.29 -11.31
CA GLN A 71 -5.27 -0.76 -12.45
C GLN A 71 -6.74 -1.02 -12.09
N ARG A 72 -7.08 -1.04 -10.80
CA ARG A 72 -8.44 -1.29 -10.30
C ARG A 72 -9.20 0.02 -10.20
N ASN A 73 -9.57 0.57 -11.37
CA ASN A 73 -10.53 1.66 -11.49
C ASN A 73 -11.68 1.16 -12.37
N ASP A 74 -12.91 1.25 -11.85
CA ASP A 74 -14.15 1.14 -12.61
C ASP A 74 -14.67 2.52 -13.07
#